data_AF-A0A0M2LUZ6-F1
#
_entry.id   AF-A0A0M2LUZ6-F1
#
_cell.length_a   1.000
_cell.length_b   1.000
_cell.length_c   1.000
_cell.angle_alpha   90.00
_cell.angle_beta   90.00
_cell.angle_gamma   90.00
#
_symmetry.space_group_name_H-M   'P 1'
#
loop_
_entity.id
_entity.type
_entity.pdbx_description
1 polymer ?
#
loop_
_entity_poly.entity_id
_entity_poly.type
_entity_poly.pdbx_seq_one_letter_code
_entity_poly.pdbx_strand_id
1 'polypeptide(L)'
;MKKIVLIAAAAGLMSVAACSKSPEAAAVENNADMMADNMEMMADNLEDLADNSANAVAAEGLENAADNLEDAADNVRDVAEEKADNMQ
;
A
#
# COMPACT_ATOMS: atom_id res chain seq x y z
N MET A 1 -18.46 32.91 -14.82
CA MET A 1 -18.68 33.09 -13.36
C MET A 1 -19.53 31.91 -12.90
N LYS A 2 -19.08 30.96 -12.08
CA LYS A 2 -18.42 31.00 -10.76
C LYS A 2 -17.43 29.80 -10.69
N LYS A 3 -16.10 29.99 -10.65
CA LYS A 3 -15.25 29.95 -9.43
C LYS A 3 -15.74 29.03 -8.31
N ILE A 4 -15.26 27.78 -8.33
CA ILE A 4 -14.93 26.98 -7.14
C ILE A 4 -13.68 26.16 -7.55
N VAL A 5 -12.51 26.79 -7.70
CA VAL A 5 -11.43 26.81 -6.69
C VAL A 5 -11.80 26.09 -5.38
N LEU A 6 -11.47 24.80 -5.33
CA LEU A 6 -11.04 24.12 -4.12
C LEU A 6 -9.70 23.44 -4.42
N ILE A 7 -8.68 24.28 -4.60
CA ILE A 7 -7.32 23.91 -4.19
C ILE A 7 -7.31 24.13 -2.68
N ALA A 8 -7.22 23.06 -1.89
CA ALA A 8 -6.48 23.06 -0.63
C ALA A 8 -6.58 21.69 0.07
N ALA A 9 -5.40 21.09 0.24
CA ALA A 9 -4.99 20.36 1.43
C ALA A 9 -5.60 18.97 1.69
N ALA A 10 -5.14 17.99 0.90
CA ALA A 10 -4.69 16.73 1.48
C ALA A 10 -3.25 16.36 1.07
N ALA A 11 -2.53 17.24 0.34
CA ALA A 11 -1.07 17.20 0.22
C ALA A 11 -0.37 17.90 1.41
N GLY A 12 -1.07 17.98 2.55
CA GLY A 12 -0.71 18.76 3.73
C GLY A 12 -0.07 17.97 4.88
N LEU A 13 0.02 16.64 4.77
CA LEU A 13 0.73 15.80 5.76
C LEU A 13 2.08 15.28 5.25
N MET A 14 2.49 15.65 4.03
CA MET A 14 3.90 15.54 3.61
C MET A 14 4.65 16.88 3.72
N SER A 15 3.97 17.99 4.01
CA SER A 15 4.61 19.32 4.03
C SER A 15 5.49 19.59 5.25
N VAL A 16 5.59 18.67 6.21
CA VAL A 16 6.46 18.82 7.38
C VAL A 16 7.46 17.67 7.53
N ALA A 17 7.23 16.50 6.89
CA ALA A 17 8.18 15.39 6.85
C ALA A 17 8.97 15.28 5.53
N ALA A 18 8.45 15.81 4.41
CA ALA A 18 9.12 15.74 3.10
C ALA A 18 10.06 16.94 2.80
N CYS A 19 10.31 17.83 3.76
CA CYS A 19 11.27 18.92 3.55
C CYS A 19 12.75 18.47 3.57
N SER A 20 13.02 17.17 3.73
CA SER A 20 14.37 16.59 3.73
C SER A 20 14.53 15.27 2.98
N LYS A 21 13.48 14.67 2.39
CA LYS A 21 13.61 13.42 1.62
C LYS A 21 13.99 13.72 0.17
N SER A 22 15.05 13.07 -0.31
CA SER A 22 15.56 13.19 -1.68
C SER A 22 14.51 12.71 -2.71
N PRO A 23 14.54 13.22 -3.96
CA PRO A 23 13.70 12.70 -5.04
C PRO A 23 13.83 11.18 -5.23
N GLU A 24 15.03 10.63 -4.98
CA GLU A 24 15.24 9.19 -4.98
C GLU A 24 14.51 8.46 -3.84
N ALA A 25 14.45 9.02 -2.63
CA ALA A 25 13.70 8.44 -1.51
C ALA A 25 12.19 8.38 -1.82
N ALA A 26 11.63 9.45 -2.37
CA ALA A 26 10.23 9.48 -2.79
C ALA A 26 9.93 8.46 -3.92
N ALA A 27 10.88 8.23 -4.83
CA ALA A 27 10.72 7.22 -5.88
C ALA A 27 10.73 5.79 -5.33
N VAL A 28 11.49 5.52 -4.27
CA VAL A 28 11.51 4.22 -3.58
C VAL A 28 10.16 3.93 -2.92
N GLU A 29 9.62 4.88 -2.13
CA GLU A 29 8.31 4.75 -1.48
C GLU A 29 7.20 4.53 -2.52
N ASN A 30 7.10 5.38 -3.55
CA ASN A 30 6.05 5.23 -4.58
C ASN A 30 6.12 3.88 -5.32
N ASN A 31 7.32 3.36 -5.60
CA ASN A 31 7.43 2.07 -6.27
C ASN A 31 7.07 0.90 -5.35
N ALA A 32 7.36 1.03 -4.06
CA ALA A 32 6.95 0.05 -3.06
C ALA A 32 5.43 0.07 -2.84
N ASP A 33 4.82 1.24 -2.77
CA ASP A 33 3.36 1.39 -2.69
C ASP A 33 2.68 0.69 -3.87
N MET A 34 3.13 0.93 -5.11
CA MET A 34 2.56 0.22 -6.27
C MET A 34 2.70 -1.30 -6.20
N MET A 35 3.79 -1.81 -5.61
CA MET A 35 3.99 -3.25 -5.42
C MET A 35 3.08 -3.80 -4.33
N ALA A 36 2.99 -3.11 -3.20
CA ALA A 36 2.14 -3.46 -2.07
C ALA A 36 0.66 -3.45 -2.47
N ASP A 37 0.20 -2.39 -3.15
CA ASP A 37 -1.19 -2.30 -3.64
C ASP A 37 -1.53 -3.46 -4.61
N ASN A 38 -0.57 -3.91 -5.41
CA ASN A 38 -0.78 -5.06 -6.28
C ASN A 38 -0.85 -6.39 -5.51
N MET A 39 -0.14 -6.51 -4.38
CA MET A 39 -0.24 -7.66 -3.48
C MET A 39 -1.57 -7.65 -2.72
N GLU A 40 -2.00 -6.49 -2.21
CA GLU A 40 -3.32 -6.31 -1.58
C GLU A 40 -4.46 -6.64 -2.56
N MET A 41 -4.40 -6.16 -3.81
CA MET A 41 -5.39 -6.57 -4.82
C MET A 41 -5.40 -8.08 -5.05
N MET A 42 -4.27 -8.78 -4.93
CA MET A 42 -4.25 -10.24 -5.01
C MET A 42 -4.85 -10.89 -3.77
N ALA A 43 -4.58 -10.34 -2.58
CA ALA A 43 -5.17 -10.77 -1.32
C ALA A 43 -6.70 -10.63 -1.35
N ASP A 44 -7.22 -9.46 -1.72
CA ASP A 44 -8.66 -9.20 -1.89
C ASP A 44 -9.32 -10.24 -2.82
N ASN A 45 -8.67 -10.58 -3.94
CA ASN A 45 -9.20 -11.58 -4.86
C ASN A 45 -9.23 -12.99 -4.23
N LEU A 46 -8.27 -13.32 -3.36
CA LEU A 46 -8.25 -14.60 -2.64
C LEU A 46 -9.32 -14.65 -1.56
N GLU A 47 -9.54 -13.55 -0.82
CA GLU A 47 -10.64 -13.41 0.13
C GLU A 47 -12.00 -13.54 -0.55
N ASP A 48 -12.20 -12.85 -1.68
CA ASP A 48 -13.42 -12.98 -2.49
C ASP A 48 -13.66 -14.44 -2.93
N LEU A 49 -12.59 -15.17 -3.28
CA LEU A 49 -12.68 -16.59 -3.61
C LEU A 49 -13.00 -17.45 -2.38
N ALA A 50 -12.44 -17.11 -1.21
CA ALA A 50 -12.70 -17.79 0.05
C ALA A 50 -14.16 -17.62 0.47
N ASP A 51 -14.68 -16.40 0.42
CA ASP A 51 -16.07 -16.04 0.73
C ASP A 51 -17.08 -16.76 -0.18
N ASN A 52 -16.70 -16.97 -1.45
CA ASN A 52 -17.53 -17.71 -2.41
C ASN A 52 -17.33 -19.24 -2.34
N SER A 53 -16.38 -19.73 -1.55
CA SER A 53 -16.09 -21.15 -1.43
C SER A 53 -17.15 -21.86 -0.58
N ALA A 54 -17.76 -22.91 -1.14
CA ALA A 54 -18.65 -23.80 -0.39
C ALA A 54 -17.90 -24.78 0.53
N ASN A 55 -16.56 -24.76 0.53
CA ASN A 55 -15.70 -25.64 1.32
C ASN A 55 -14.87 -24.81 2.31
N ALA A 56 -15.17 -24.98 3.61
CA ALA A 56 -14.52 -24.26 4.69
C ALA A 56 -13.00 -24.49 4.76
N VAL A 57 -12.52 -25.70 4.48
CA VAL A 57 -11.06 -25.99 4.50
C VAL A 57 -10.35 -25.29 3.34
N ALA A 58 -11.03 -25.18 2.19
CA ALA A 58 -10.48 -24.44 1.05
C ALA A 58 -10.54 -22.93 1.29
N ALA A 59 -11.60 -22.42 1.91
CA ALA A 59 -11.74 -21.01 2.28
C ALA A 59 -10.62 -20.60 3.26
N GLU A 60 -10.42 -21.37 4.32
CA GLU A 60 -9.36 -21.11 5.31
C GLU A 60 -7.96 -21.15 4.66
N GLY A 61 -7.72 -22.03 3.68
CA GLY A 61 -6.47 -22.05 2.92
C GLY A 61 -6.26 -20.82 2.02
N LEU A 62 -7.35 -20.25 1.50
CA LEU A 62 -7.34 -19.04 0.67
C LEU A 62 -7.17 -17.77 1.54
N GLU A 63 -7.89 -17.67 2.66
CA GLU A 63 -7.73 -16.62 3.68
C GLU A 63 -6.28 -16.58 4.18
N ASN A 64 -5.71 -17.73 4.58
CA ASN A 64 -4.29 -17.78 4.97
C ASN A 64 -3.35 -17.32 3.86
N ALA A 65 -3.70 -17.54 2.58
CA ALA A 65 -2.87 -17.06 1.47
C ALA A 65 -3.04 -15.56 1.23
N ALA A 66 -4.22 -15.01 1.47
CA ALA A 66 -4.51 -13.58 1.46
C ALA A 66 -3.72 -12.87 2.58
N ASP A 67 -3.81 -13.36 3.83
CA ASP A 67 -3.07 -12.84 4.98
C ASP A 67 -1.56 -12.77 4.70
N ASN A 68 -0.99 -13.82 4.10
CA ASN A 68 0.43 -13.85 3.74
C ASN A 68 0.80 -12.80 2.67
N LEU A 69 -0.12 -12.45 1.77
CA LEU A 69 0.09 -11.41 0.76
C LEU A 69 -0.02 -10.01 1.36
N GLU A 70 -0.96 -9.79 2.29
CA GLU A 70 -1.05 -8.54 3.06
C GLU A 70 0.21 -8.33 3.90
N ASP A 71 0.64 -9.36 4.64
CA ASP A 71 1.90 -9.33 5.39
C ASP A 71 3.10 -9.03 4.47
N ALA A 72 3.12 -9.57 3.25
CA ALA A 72 4.17 -9.28 2.29
C ALA A 72 4.10 -7.82 1.77
N ALA A 73 2.89 -7.29 1.57
CA ALA A 73 2.66 -5.91 1.16
C ALA A 73 3.16 -4.92 2.22
N ASP A 74 2.83 -5.17 3.49
CA ASP A 74 3.29 -4.39 4.63
C ASP A 74 4.82 -4.44 4.77
N ASN A 75 5.42 -5.64 4.66
CA ASN A 75 6.87 -5.78 4.66
C ASN A 75 7.56 -4.98 3.52
N VAL A 76 6.93 -4.90 2.34
CA VAL A 76 7.46 -4.11 1.21
C VAL A 76 7.43 -2.62 1.54
N ARG A 77 6.33 -2.12 2.13
CA ARG A 77 6.21 -0.73 2.57
C ARG A 77 7.23 -0.40 3.66
N ASP A 78 7.34 -1.25 4.68
CA ASP A 78 8.29 -1.07 5.79
C ASP A 78 9.74 -0.99 5.32
N VAL A 79 10.16 -1.93 4.45
CA VAL A 79 11.53 -1.94 3.89
C VAL A 79 11.78 -0.70 3.04
N ALA A 80 10.76 -0.23 2.31
CA ALA A 80 10.89 0.97 1.49
C ALA A 80 10.96 2.24 2.33
N GLU A 81 10.18 2.34 3.40
CA GLU A 81 10.23 3.44 4.36
C GLU A 81 11.60 3.50 5.06
N GLU A 82 12.10 2.36 5.56
CA GLU A 82 13.44 2.28 6.16
C GLU A 82 14.52 2.70 5.16
N LYS A 83 14.41 2.26 3.91
CA LYS A 83 15.36 2.64 2.86
C LYS A 83 15.28 4.12 2.52
N ALA A 84 14.08 4.68 2.39
CA ALA A 84 13.85 6.09 2.13
C ALA A 84 14.37 6.97 3.28
N ASP A 85 14.24 6.51 4.52
CA ASP A 85 14.78 7.19 5.70
C ASP A 85 16.31 7.20 5.74
N ASN A 86 16.96 6.12 5.28
CA ASN A 86 18.41 6.08 5.11
C ASN A 86 18.91 6.94 3.93
N MET A 87 18.00 7.47 3.11
CA MET A 87 18.28 8.31 1.94
C MET A 87 17.95 9.80 2.18
N GLN A 88 17.72 10.18 3.44
CA GLN A 88 17.58 11.57 3.90
C GLN A 88 18.86 12.41 3.69
#